data_AF-A0AB74U5U8-F1
#
_entry.id   AF-A0AB74U5U8-F1
#
_cell.length_a   1.000
_cell.length_b   1.000
_cell.length_c   1.000
_cell.angle_alpha   90.00
_cell.angle_beta   90.00
_cell.angle_gamma   90.00
#
_symmetry.space_group_name_H-M   'P 1'
#
loop_
_entity.id
_entity.type
_entity.pdbx_description
1 polymer ?
#
loop_
_entity_poly.entity_id
_entity_poly.type
_entity_poly.pdbx_seq_one_letter_code
_entity_poly.pdbx_strand_id
1 'polypeptide(L)'
;MMARRDPALSYRLAMVAIVKNERDYLPEWVAYHRMIGVEHFYIADNGSDDGTDLLLASWQRLGLVTTCSWTPEDKAQTSWYAHVLETWGRETEFMAFLDADEFLVHPHCDRPLEWLAPVLAPADVGAVAINWRIFGSSHMQRRQPGGVLERFTQASVEAHAVNCHFKSIVRPQRVKAMTAHAATLEPGYRYVNANGDPVTFLDDQPRSGRTREVIATPLKVYHYNIKSRQEFIDTKLNRGRANMPAGHTRDMQYFRNHDLNQERLGFSSELLARLREEIRPLLPVVSPPSPPRFFVHIPKTAGTSFRLGARHHLGSAGVWHDYGEKQRETAPEVALWAHQRRDSWQLWQCLRERQVRLLAGHVGMDKYGHLAGLRDSFTFVREPLQRIASEYHHFVRHHQYRDSFQAFYRRQDMINRQARFLESTRLEALGMVGITERYADSLSLINDRYGWQIPDLAENLGHDSVSHVYSIDPADEAALRELNASDFSLYAQALALFETRLALWREGRPYAHGGIQQCQPDRVVGWAWWAVDDYPVEVEVRVNDTRVGCCVASGLRPGFLRWGAPRAAQVGFHLPLKAAPGDRVECRVLLTGQSLGRCQIAVDERLSQALAP
;
A
#
# COMPACT_ATOMS: atom_id res chain seq x y z
N MET A 1 -1.43 -31.60 -36.76
CA MET A 1 -0.85 -30.57 -37.64
C MET A 1 -1.96 -29.56 -37.93
N MET A 2 -1.98 -28.42 -37.23
CA MET A 2 -3.06 -27.42 -37.34
C MET A 2 -3.02 -26.72 -38.72
N ALA A 3 -4.20 -26.40 -39.26
CA ALA A 3 -4.36 -25.71 -40.53
C ALA A 3 -3.60 -24.37 -40.57
N ARG A 4 -3.10 -23.98 -41.75
CA ARG A 4 -2.34 -22.74 -41.96
C ARG A 4 -3.18 -21.51 -41.63
N ARG A 5 -2.62 -20.61 -40.81
CA ARG A 5 -3.19 -19.30 -40.43
C ARG A 5 -3.45 -18.44 -41.67
N ASP A 6 -4.60 -17.78 -41.71
CA ASP A 6 -4.83 -16.67 -42.66
C ASP A 6 -3.98 -15.47 -42.22
N PRO A 7 -2.97 -15.05 -43.00
CA PRO A 7 -2.09 -13.94 -42.64
C PRO A 7 -2.82 -12.60 -42.55
N ALA A 8 -4.08 -12.49 -43.03
CA ALA A 8 -4.89 -11.28 -42.92
C ALA A 8 -5.54 -11.09 -41.53
N LEU A 9 -5.51 -12.09 -40.65
CA LEU A 9 -6.11 -12.02 -39.32
C LEU A 9 -5.09 -11.65 -38.24
N SER A 10 -5.45 -10.67 -37.40
CA SER A 10 -4.68 -10.21 -36.25
C SER A 10 -4.57 -11.30 -35.18
N TYR A 11 -5.68 -12.00 -34.89
CA TYR A 11 -5.75 -13.01 -33.82
C TYR A 11 -6.57 -14.24 -34.23
N ARG A 12 -6.18 -15.41 -33.73
CA ARG A 12 -6.94 -16.65 -33.87
C ARG A 12 -8.11 -16.73 -32.89
N LEU A 13 -7.85 -16.46 -31.61
CA LEU A 13 -8.89 -16.43 -30.58
C LEU A 13 -8.69 -15.19 -29.70
N ALA A 14 -9.75 -14.39 -29.60
CA ALA A 14 -9.83 -13.29 -28.65
C ALA A 14 -10.99 -13.51 -27.67
N MET A 15 -10.88 -12.90 -26.49
CA MET A 15 -11.96 -12.88 -25.50
C MET A 15 -12.61 -11.51 -25.39
N VAL A 16 -13.93 -11.50 -25.24
CA VAL A 16 -14.73 -10.27 -25.11
C VAL A 16 -15.46 -10.29 -23.78
N ALA A 17 -15.26 -9.25 -22.98
CA ALA A 17 -15.87 -9.10 -21.66
C ALA A 17 -16.23 -7.63 -21.38
N ILE A 18 -17.10 -7.42 -20.42
CA ILE A 18 -17.33 -6.13 -19.79
C ILE A 18 -17.20 -6.31 -18.28
N VAL A 19 -16.49 -5.40 -17.62
CA VAL A 19 -16.17 -5.52 -16.19
C VAL A 19 -16.60 -4.30 -15.42
N LYS A 20 -16.84 -4.49 -14.12
CA LYS A 20 -17.00 -3.41 -13.15
C LYS A 20 -16.41 -3.85 -11.83
N ASN A 21 -15.37 -3.15 -11.40
CA ASN A 21 -14.65 -3.37 -10.15
C ASN A 21 -14.13 -4.81 -9.98
N GLU A 22 -13.37 -5.28 -10.96
CA GLU A 22 -12.81 -6.65 -11.00
C GLU A 22 -11.28 -6.65 -10.85
N ARG A 23 -10.69 -5.56 -10.35
CA ARG A 23 -9.22 -5.37 -10.25
C ARG A 23 -8.50 -6.55 -9.61
N ASP A 24 -9.10 -7.12 -8.58
CA ASP A 24 -8.51 -8.20 -7.77
C ASP A 24 -8.57 -9.58 -8.45
N TYR A 25 -9.43 -9.79 -9.43
CA TYR A 25 -9.67 -11.10 -10.07
C TYR A 25 -9.24 -11.12 -11.54
N LEU A 26 -9.27 -9.97 -12.19
CA LEU A 26 -8.96 -9.84 -13.61
C LEU A 26 -7.54 -10.32 -13.98
N PRO A 27 -6.48 -10.11 -13.18
CA PRO A 27 -5.15 -10.63 -13.50
C PRO A 27 -5.11 -12.16 -13.63
N GLU A 28 -5.78 -12.89 -12.74
CA GLU A 28 -5.86 -14.35 -12.82
C GLU A 28 -6.68 -14.81 -14.02
N TRP A 29 -7.80 -14.14 -14.29
CA TRP A 29 -8.65 -14.45 -15.43
C TRP A 29 -7.89 -14.26 -16.75
N VAL A 30 -7.18 -13.15 -16.93
CA VAL A 30 -6.37 -12.88 -18.13
C VAL A 30 -5.20 -13.87 -18.22
N ALA A 31 -4.45 -14.09 -17.13
CA ALA A 31 -3.32 -15.01 -17.10
C ALA A 31 -3.73 -16.44 -17.50
N TYR A 32 -4.80 -16.97 -16.90
CA TYR A 32 -5.30 -18.30 -17.21
C TYR A 32 -5.69 -18.44 -18.69
N HIS A 33 -6.45 -17.49 -19.22
CA HIS A 33 -6.92 -17.55 -20.59
C HIS A 33 -5.78 -17.41 -21.61
N ARG A 34 -4.73 -16.64 -21.29
CA ARG A 34 -3.50 -16.62 -22.11
C ARG A 34 -2.79 -17.97 -22.10
N MET A 35 -2.67 -18.62 -20.93
CA MET A 35 -2.02 -19.93 -20.82
C MET A 35 -2.66 -21.00 -21.69
N ILE A 36 -3.99 -20.95 -21.85
CA ILE A 36 -4.71 -21.91 -22.69
C ILE A 36 -4.74 -21.53 -24.18
N GLY A 37 -4.20 -20.36 -24.56
CA GLY A 37 -4.01 -19.93 -25.94
C GLY A 37 -4.90 -18.78 -26.44
N VAL A 38 -5.53 -18.00 -25.56
CA VAL A 38 -6.17 -16.73 -25.94
C VAL A 38 -5.10 -15.69 -26.23
N GLU A 39 -5.19 -15.05 -27.40
CA GLU A 39 -4.15 -14.17 -27.92
C GLU A 39 -4.40 -12.69 -27.60
N HIS A 40 -5.67 -12.29 -27.46
CA HIS A 40 -6.05 -10.89 -27.21
C HIS A 40 -7.37 -10.77 -26.42
N PHE A 41 -7.57 -9.62 -25.77
CA PHE A 41 -8.76 -9.36 -24.97
C PHE A 41 -9.39 -8.02 -25.32
N TYR A 42 -10.70 -8.01 -25.53
CA TYR A 42 -11.54 -6.82 -25.70
C TYR A 42 -12.38 -6.63 -24.43
N ILE A 43 -11.90 -5.79 -23.51
CA ILE A 43 -12.50 -5.63 -22.18
C ILE A 43 -12.95 -4.18 -21.98
N ALA A 44 -14.26 -3.97 -21.89
CA ALA A 44 -14.81 -2.67 -21.52
C ALA A 44 -14.88 -2.49 -20.00
N ASP A 45 -14.60 -1.27 -19.54
CA ASP A 45 -14.82 -0.86 -18.16
C ASP A 45 -16.15 -0.12 -17.99
N ASN A 46 -17.06 -0.68 -17.20
CA ASN A 46 -18.40 -0.13 -16.93
C ASN A 46 -18.42 0.74 -15.66
N GLY A 47 -17.55 1.75 -15.64
CA GLY A 47 -17.45 2.74 -14.58
C GLY A 47 -16.93 2.14 -13.28
N SER A 48 -15.73 1.57 -13.31
CA SER A 48 -15.04 1.09 -12.11
C SER A 48 -14.47 2.23 -11.26
N ASP A 49 -14.37 2.01 -9.96
CA ASP A 49 -13.81 2.91 -8.94
C ASP A 49 -12.77 2.22 -8.03
N ASP A 50 -12.46 0.94 -8.27
CA ASP A 50 -11.45 0.17 -7.53
C ASP A 50 -10.05 0.22 -8.18
N GLY A 51 -9.90 0.93 -9.29
CA GLY A 51 -8.68 1.02 -10.10
C GLY A 51 -8.57 -0.04 -11.21
N THR A 52 -9.67 -0.73 -11.55
CA THR A 52 -9.74 -1.61 -12.74
C THR A 52 -9.40 -0.86 -14.03
N ASP A 53 -9.83 0.39 -14.16
CA ASP A 53 -9.55 1.29 -15.29
C ASP A 53 -8.03 1.49 -15.49
N LEU A 54 -7.30 1.77 -14.42
CA LEU A 54 -5.84 1.95 -14.44
C LEU A 54 -5.11 0.66 -14.83
N LEU A 55 -5.60 -0.48 -14.33
CA LEU A 55 -5.08 -1.80 -14.67
C LEU A 55 -5.27 -2.10 -16.16
N LEU A 56 -6.49 -1.92 -16.68
CA LEU A 56 -6.79 -2.11 -18.10
C LEU A 56 -5.98 -1.17 -18.99
N ALA A 57 -5.85 0.11 -18.61
CA ALA A 57 -5.02 1.07 -19.34
C ALA A 57 -3.53 0.65 -19.38
N SER A 58 -3.03 0.02 -18.32
CA SER A 58 -1.67 -0.52 -18.27
C SER A 58 -1.46 -1.67 -19.24
N TRP A 59 -2.41 -2.61 -19.30
CA TRP A 59 -2.34 -3.73 -20.22
C TRP A 59 -2.59 -3.32 -21.67
N GLN A 60 -3.37 -2.27 -21.92
CA GLN A 60 -3.54 -1.71 -23.25
C GLN A 60 -2.22 -1.16 -23.81
N ARG A 61 -1.40 -0.50 -22.98
CA ARG A 61 -0.06 -0.04 -23.40
C ARG A 61 0.88 -1.20 -23.74
N LEU A 62 0.65 -2.38 -23.16
CA LEU A 62 1.39 -3.61 -23.47
C LEU A 62 0.83 -4.36 -24.69
N GLY A 63 -0.23 -3.83 -25.33
CA GLY A 63 -0.90 -4.48 -26.46
C GLY A 63 -1.67 -5.76 -26.08
N LEU A 64 -1.88 -6.01 -24.79
CA LEU A 64 -2.56 -7.21 -24.30
C LEU A 64 -4.09 -7.10 -24.34
N VAL A 65 -4.60 -5.88 -24.12
CA VAL A 65 -6.03 -5.60 -24.01
C VAL A 65 -6.39 -4.39 -24.84
N THR A 66 -7.48 -4.47 -25.60
CA THR A 66 -8.19 -3.29 -26.12
C THR A 66 -9.31 -2.95 -25.14
N THR A 67 -9.27 -1.74 -24.57
CA THR A 67 -10.23 -1.31 -23.54
C THR A 67 -10.87 0.04 -23.85
N CYS A 68 -12.07 0.23 -23.34
CA CYS A 68 -12.85 1.46 -23.44
C CYS A 68 -13.69 1.65 -22.18
N SER A 69 -13.86 2.90 -21.73
CA SER A 69 -14.89 3.22 -20.76
C SER A 69 -16.25 3.11 -21.44
N TRP A 70 -17.13 2.25 -20.93
CA TRP A 70 -18.39 1.89 -21.58
C TRP A 70 -19.54 1.92 -20.57
N THR A 71 -20.19 3.08 -20.47
CA THR A 71 -21.24 3.35 -19.47
C THR A 71 -22.58 3.81 -20.10
N PRO A 72 -23.12 3.11 -21.12
CA PRO A 72 -24.44 3.44 -21.64
C PRO A 72 -25.52 3.16 -20.59
N GLU A 73 -26.62 3.91 -20.63
CA GLU A 73 -27.70 3.85 -19.64
C GLU A 73 -28.41 2.49 -19.61
N ASP A 74 -28.56 1.85 -20.78
CA ASP A 74 -29.21 0.55 -20.93
C ASP A 74 -28.34 -0.45 -21.71
N LYS A 75 -28.41 -1.73 -21.29
CA LYS A 75 -27.83 -2.88 -22.01
C LYS A 75 -26.33 -2.72 -22.33
N ALA A 76 -25.55 -2.29 -21.33
CA ALA A 76 -24.11 -2.03 -21.50
C ALA A 76 -23.32 -3.21 -22.05
N GLN A 77 -23.62 -4.44 -21.61
CA GLN A 77 -22.89 -5.62 -22.09
C GLN A 77 -23.18 -5.94 -23.56
N THR A 78 -24.46 -6.02 -23.96
CA THR A 78 -24.80 -6.40 -25.33
C THR A 78 -24.44 -5.31 -26.34
N SER A 79 -24.50 -4.03 -25.95
CA SER A 79 -24.00 -2.92 -26.78
C SER A 79 -22.48 -2.97 -26.96
N TRP A 80 -21.71 -3.28 -25.91
CA TRP A 80 -20.27 -3.51 -26.03
C TRP A 80 -19.96 -4.68 -26.96
N TYR A 81 -20.68 -5.80 -26.81
CA TYR A 81 -20.47 -6.98 -27.66
C TYR A 81 -20.77 -6.69 -29.13
N ALA A 82 -21.85 -5.96 -29.42
CA ALA A 82 -22.16 -5.51 -30.78
C ALA A 82 -21.06 -4.60 -31.35
N HIS A 83 -20.57 -3.63 -30.56
CA HIS A 83 -19.49 -2.74 -30.98
C HIS A 83 -18.20 -3.50 -31.28
N VAL A 84 -17.85 -4.50 -30.47
CA VAL A 84 -16.64 -5.32 -30.70
C VAL A 84 -16.77 -6.16 -31.97
N LEU A 85 -17.93 -6.77 -32.21
CA LEU A 85 -18.19 -7.53 -33.43
C LEU A 85 -18.12 -6.65 -34.69
N GLU A 86 -18.68 -5.45 -34.63
CA GLU A 86 -18.66 -4.50 -35.75
C GLU A 86 -17.25 -3.97 -36.03
N THR A 87 -16.51 -3.63 -34.98
CA THR A 87 -15.22 -2.93 -35.10
C THR A 87 -14.07 -3.90 -35.38
N TRP A 88 -13.97 -5.00 -34.61
CA TRP A 88 -12.83 -5.92 -34.64
C TRP A 88 -13.20 -7.35 -35.06
N GLY A 89 -14.48 -7.65 -35.29
CA GLY A 89 -14.94 -8.98 -35.66
C GLY A 89 -14.31 -9.50 -36.95
N ARG A 90 -13.93 -8.64 -37.89
CA ARG A 90 -13.31 -9.08 -39.16
C ARG A 90 -11.83 -9.45 -39.01
N GLU A 91 -11.16 -9.01 -37.95
CA GLU A 91 -9.73 -9.18 -37.72
C GLU A 91 -9.39 -10.39 -36.85
N THR A 92 -10.42 -11.05 -36.30
CA THR A 92 -10.27 -12.18 -35.37
C THR A 92 -10.96 -13.42 -35.93
N GLU A 93 -10.29 -14.58 -35.93
CA GLU A 93 -10.89 -15.83 -36.44
C GLU A 93 -12.06 -16.31 -35.57
N PHE A 94 -11.88 -16.30 -34.25
CA PHE A 94 -12.88 -16.68 -33.26
C PHE A 94 -12.91 -15.71 -32.08
N MET A 95 -14.10 -15.43 -31.56
CA MET A 95 -14.30 -14.63 -30.35
C MET A 95 -15.06 -15.44 -29.30
N ALA A 96 -14.55 -15.45 -28.08
CA ALA A 96 -15.20 -16.07 -26.93
C ALA A 96 -15.80 -14.97 -26.02
N PHE A 97 -17.09 -15.06 -25.75
CA PHE A 97 -17.81 -14.08 -24.93
C PHE A 97 -18.02 -14.64 -23.53
N LEU A 98 -17.15 -14.28 -22.58
CA LEU A 98 -17.14 -14.77 -21.21
C LEU A 98 -17.08 -13.60 -20.23
N ASP A 99 -17.74 -13.75 -19.08
CA ASP A 99 -17.64 -12.82 -17.96
C ASP A 99 -16.33 -13.04 -17.19
N ALA A 100 -15.85 -12.03 -16.46
CA ALA A 100 -14.57 -12.10 -15.72
C ALA A 100 -14.56 -13.07 -14.52
N ASP A 101 -15.69 -13.73 -14.24
CA ASP A 101 -15.82 -14.82 -13.28
C ASP A 101 -16.04 -16.19 -13.94
N GLU A 102 -15.86 -16.30 -15.26
CA GLU A 102 -16.05 -17.49 -16.06
C GLU A 102 -14.74 -17.97 -16.69
N PHE A 103 -14.42 -19.26 -16.53
CA PHE A 103 -13.20 -19.88 -17.04
C PHE A 103 -13.51 -21.01 -18.00
N LEU A 104 -12.89 -21.00 -19.18
CA LEU A 104 -13.00 -22.08 -20.16
C LEU A 104 -12.09 -23.25 -19.76
N VAL A 105 -12.68 -24.36 -19.31
CA VAL A 105 -11.94 -25.46 -18.67
C VAL A 105 -12.19 -26.79 -19.37
N HIS A 106 -11.14 -27.58 -19.52
CA HIS A 106 -11.22 -29.02 -19.72
C HIS A 106 -10.78 -29.71 -18.41
N PRO A 107 -11.66 -30.42 -17.66
CA PRO A 107 -11.37 -30.92 -16.32
C PRO A 107 -10.16 -31.87 -16.24
N HIS A 108 -9.78 -32.49 -17.36
CA HIS A 108 -8.70 -33.47 -17.43
C HIS A 108 -7.51 -33.02 -18.32
N CYS A 109 -7.45 -31.76 -18.75
CA CYS A 109 -6.40 -31.28 -19.65
C CYS A 109 -6.17 -29.76 -19.51
N ASP A 110 -4.92 -29.31 -19.62
CA ASP A 110 -4.55 -27.89 -19.57
C ASP A 110 -4.60 -27.19 -20.95
N ARG A 111 -5.15 -27.86 -21.97
CA ARG A 111 -5.22 -27.36 -23.37
C ARG A 111 -6.63 -27.45 -23.97
N PRO A 112 -7.64 -26.81 -23.37
CA PRO A 112 -9.02 -26.86 -23.85
C PRO A 112 -9.17 -26.42 -25.32
N LEU A 113 -8.34 -25.49 -25.81
CA LEU A 113 -8.41 -25.02 -27.19
C LEU A 113 -7.93 -26.06 -28.21
N GLU A 114 -7.01 -26.96 -27.85
CA GLU A 114 -6.61 -28.06 -28.74
C GLU A 114 -7.77 -29.03 -28.98
N TRP A 115 -8.60 -29.27 -27.96
CA TRP A 115 -9.82 -30.07 -28.06
C TRP A 115 -10.92 -29.40 -28.88
N LEU A 116 -11.02 -28.08 -28.80
CA LEU A 116 -12.03 -27.33 -29.52
C LEU A 116 -11.67 -27.11 -31.01
N ALA A 117 -10.38 -27.12 -31.35
CA ALA A 117 -9.91 -26.81 -32.70
C ALA A 117 -10.55 -27.68 -33.81
N PRO A 118 -10.70 -29.02 -33.67
CA PRO A 118 -11.41 -29.84 -34.65
C PRO A 118 -12.89 -29.47 -34.82
N VAL A 119 -13.55 -29.05 -33.74
CA VAL A 119 -14.97 -28.64 -33.76
C VAL A 119 -15.15 -27.29 -34.47
N LEU A 120 -14.19 -26.39 -34.33
CA LEU A 120 -14.20 -25.07 -34.97
C LEU A 120 -13.68 -25.07 -36.43
N ALA A 121 -13.01 -26.14 -36.85
CA ALA A 121 -12.40 -26.23 -38.18
C ALA A 121 -13.40 -26.19 -39.35
N PRO A 122 -14.58 -26.84 -39.30
CA PRO A 122 -15.56 -26.76 -40.38
C PRO A 122 -16.03 -25.32 -40.61
N ALA A 123 -16.02 -24.90 -41.87
CA ALA A 123 -16.34 -23.52 -42.25
C ALA A 123 -17.82 -23.15 -41.99
N ASP A 124 -18.69 -24.15 -41.92
CA ASP A 124 -20.12 -24.01 -41.64
C ASP A 124 -20.44 -23.93 -40.13
N VAL A 125 -19.46 -24.15 -39.25
CA VAL A 125 -19.63 -23.93 -37.80
C VAL A 125 -19.46 -22.44 -37.50
N GLY A 126 -20.58 -21.80 -37.15
CA GLY A 126 -20.63 -20.38 -36.80
C GLY A 126 -20.47 -20.12 -35.31
N ALA A 127 -20.89 -21.05 -34.45
CA ALA A 127 -20.72 -20.93 -33.00
C ALA A 127 -20.67 -22.29 -32.29
N VAL A 128 -19.99 -22.31 -31.15
CA VAL A 128 -19.95 -23.42 -30.20
C VAL A 128 -20.55 -22.97 -28.87
N ALA A 129 -21.54 -23.71 -28.37
CA ALA A 129 -22.13 -23.52 -27.05
C ALA A 129 -21.42 -24.41 -26.03
N ILE A 130 -21.03 -23.84 -24.89
CA ILE A 130 -20.36 -24.55 -23.81
C ILE A 130 -21.12 -24.29 -22.52
N ASN A 131 -21.67 -25.36 -21.94
CA ASN A 131 -22.47 -25.31 -20.72
C ASN A 131 -21.64 -24.88 -19.51
N TRP A 132 -22.29 -24.18 -18.59
CA TRP A 132 -21.71 -23.79 -17.31
C TRP A 132 -21.45 -25.00 -16.40
N ARG A 133 -20.55 -24.80 -15.44
CA ARG A 133 -20.46 -25.55 -14.21
C ARG A 133 -20.32 -24.56 -13.06
N ILE A 134 -21.36 -24.40 -12.24
CA ILE A 134 -21.37 -23.41 -11.16
C ILE A 134 -20.52 -23.88 -9.97
N PHE A 135 -19.72 -22.96 -9.43
CA PHE A 135 -18.93 -23.14 -8.22
C PHE A 135 -19.52 -22.36 -7.04
N GLY A 136 -19.57 -23.03 -5.88
CA GLY A 136 -19.97 -22.43 -4.62
C GLY A 136 -18.82 -21.70 -3.92
N SER A 137 -19.05 -21.30 -2.68
CA SER A 137 -18.09 -20.58 -1.85
C SER A 137 -16.95 -21.45 -1.29
N SER A 138 -16.94 -22.76 -1.58
CA SER A 138 -16.16 -23.77 -0.83
C SER A 138 -16.35 -23.65 0.69
N HIS A 139 -17.55 -23.25 1.12
CA HIS A 139 -17.89 -22.94 2.51
C HIS A 139 -17.12 -21.76 3.14
N MET A 140 -16.35 -21.00 2.36
CA MET A 140 -15.56 -19.88 2.88
C MET A 140 -16.45 -18.68 3.24
N GLN A 141 -16.32 -18.23 4.49
CA GLN A 141 -17.02 -17.05 4.99
C GLN A 141 -16.28 -15.75 4.71
N ARG A 142 -14.94 -15.79 4.67
CA ARG A 142 -14.05 -14.63 4.51
C ARG A 142 -13.11 -14.84 3.34
N ARG A 143 -12.61 -13.74 2.77
CA ARG A 143 -11.54 -13.80 1.77
C ARG A 143 -10.29 -14.44 2.38
N GLN A 144 -9.67 -15.34 1.62
CA GLN A 144 -8.43 -16.02 1.97
C GLN A 144 -7.35 -15.68 0.93
N PRO A 145 -6.06 -15.81 1.25
CA PRO A 145 -4.98 -15.69 0.27
C PRO A 145 -5.13 -16.72 -0.86
N GLY A 146 -4.66 -16.37 -2.07
CA GLY A 146 -4.69 -17.24 -3.25
C GLY A 146 -5.72 -16.82 -4.31
N GLY A 147 -5.59 -17.41 -5.51
CA GLY A 147 -6.46 -17.15 -6.66
C GLY A 147 -7.84 -17.83 -6.54
N VAL A 148 -8.78 -17.43 -7.38
CA VAL A 148 -10.10 -18.03 -7.56
C VAL A 148 -9.99 -19.53 -7.85
N LEU A 149 -9.14 -19.94 -8.80
CA LEU A 149 -9.05 -21.34 -9.22
C LEU A 149 -8.42 -22.25 -8.14
N GLU A 150 -7.60 -21.66 -7.28
CA GLU A 150 -7.01 -22.35 -6.13
C GLU A 150 -7.99 -22.46 -4.95
N ARG A 151 -8.73 -21.39 -4.66
CA ARG A 151 -9.58 -21.29 -3.47
C ARG A 151 -10.93 -21.98 -3.66
N PHE A 152 -11.56 -21.82 -4.82
CA PHE A 152 -12.93 -22.29 -5.06
C PHE A 152 -12.91 -23.66 -5.75
N THR A 153 -12.97 -24.72 -4.96
CA THR A 153 -12.85 -26.11 -5.42
C THR A 153 -14.12 -26.94 -5.23
N GLN A 154 -15.22 -26.33 -4.76
CA GLN A 154 -16.50 -27.00 -4.56
C GLN A 154 -17.52 -26.49 -5.59
N ALA A 155 -18.14 -27.40 -6.32
CA ALA A 155 -19.03 -27.12 -7.43
C ALA A 155 -20.39 -27.79 -7.27
N SER A 156 -21.37 -27.30 -8.03
CA SER A 156 -22.63 -27.99 -8.33
C SER A 156 -22.40 -29.40 -8.85
N VAL A 157 -23.41 -30.29 -8.75
CA VAL A 157 -23.42 -31.54 -9.53
C VAL A 157 -23.59 -31.26 -11.03
N GLU A 158 -23.13 -32.15 -11.91
CA GLU A 158 -23.11 -31.88 -13.36
C GLU A 158 -24.47 -31.53 -13.95
N ALA A 159 -25.47 -32.35 -13.64
CA ALA A 159 -26.84 -32.22 -14.16
C ALA A 159 -27.67 -31.11 -13.49
N HIS A 160 -27.07 -30.26 -12.64
CA HIS A 160 -27.82 -29.18 -11.98
C HIS A 160 -28.44 -28.23 -13.01
N ALA A 161 -29.73 -27.92 -12.89
CA ALA A 161 -30.48 -27.18 -13.93
C ALA A 161 -29.91 -25.80 -14.30
N VAL A 162 -29.17 -25.17 -13.38
CA VAL A 162 -28.45 -23.91 -13.64
C VAL A 162 -27.36 -24.07 -14.72
N ASN A 163 -26.74 -25.26 -14.82
CA ASN A 163 -25.67 -25.58 -15.75
C ASN A 163 -26.19 -25.71 -17.20
N CYS A 164 -27.51 -25.71 -17.42
CA CYS A 164 -28.08 -25.60 -18.77
C CYS A 164 -27.78 -24.25 -19.43
N HIS A 165 -27.40 -23.22 -18.65
CA HIS A 165 -26.87 -21.99 -19.25
C HIS A 165 -25.54 -22.27 -19.95
N PHE A 166 -25.27 -21.53 -21.02
CA PHE A 166 -24.04 -21.64 -21.77
C PHE A 166 -23.42 -20.29 -22.08
N LYS A 167 -22.15 -20.33 -22.47
CA LYS A 167 -21.45 -19.24 -23.17
C LYS A 167 -20.96 -19.72 -24.51
N SER A 168 -20.54 -18.77 -25.33
CA SER A 168 -20.37 -18.99 -26.75
C SER A 168 -19.02 -18.56 -27.26
N ILE A 169 -18.43 -19.44 -28.07
CA ILE A 169 -17.28 -19.14 -28.90
C ILE A 169 -17.79 -19.10 -30.33
N VAL A 170 -17.57 -17.99 -31.02
CA VAL A 170 -18.21 -17.70 -32.30
C VAL A 170 -17.18 -17.39 -33.35
N ARG A 171 -17.51 -17.66 -34.61
CA ARG A 171 -16.85 -17.08 -35.77
C ARG A 171 -17.50 -15.71 -36.01
N PRO A 172 -16.89 -14.59 -35.60
CA PRO A 172 -17.55 -13.29 -35.53
C PRO A 172 -18.12 -12.83 -36.87
N GLN A 173 -17.51 -13.21 -38.00
CA GLN A 173 -18.00 -12.88 -39.35
C GLN A 173 -19.33 -13.54 -39.71
N ARG A 174 -19.80 -14.51 -38.90
CA ARG A 174 -21.05 -15.26 -39.10
C ARG A 174 -22.12 -14.92 -38.07
N VAL A 175 -21.87 -13.90 -37.25
CA VAL A 175 -22.78 -13.47 -36.19
C VAL A 175 -23.54 -12.24 -36.65
N LYS A 176 -24.87 -12.34 -36.65
CA LYS A 176 -25.79 -11.24 -36.92
C LYS A 176 -26.02 -10.35 -35.70
N ALA A 177 -26.13 -10.97 -34.52
CA ALA A 177 -26.34 -10.29 -33.25
C ALA A 177 -25.89 -11.18 -32.08
N MET A 178 -25.61 -10.57 -30.93
CA MET A 178 -25.11 -11.27 -29.74
C MET A 178 -25.89 -10.85 -28.49
N THR A 179 -26.34 -11.83 -27.69
CA THR A 179 -26.84 -11.60 -26.32
C THR A 179 -25.68 -11.75 -25.32
N ALA A 180 -25.94 -11.62 -24.02
CA ALA A 180 -24.92 -11.90 -23.00
C ALA A 180 -24.39 -13.35 -23.01
N HIS A 181 -25.12 -14.26 -23.66
CA HIS A 181 -24.84 -15.70 -23.66
C HIS A 181 -24.65 -16.28 -25.07
N ALA A 182 -25.44 -15.83 -26.04
CA ALA A 182 -25.66 -16.57 -27.28
C ALA A 182 -25.67 -15.69 -28.53
N ALA A 183 -25.15 -16.25 -29.62
CA ALA A 183 -25.17 -15.61 -30.93
C ALA A 183 -26.43 -15.94 -31.72
N THR A 184 -26.90 -14.98 -32.49
CA THR A 184 -27.77 -15.20 -33.65
C THR A 184 -26.87 -15.29 -34.87
N LEU A 185 -26.86 -16.44 -35.56
CA LEU A 185 -26.00 -16.67 -36.71
C LEU A 185 -26.65 -16.22 -38.02
N GLU A 186 -25.82 -15.94 -39.02
CA GLU A 186 -26.27 -15.80 -40.41
C GLU A 186 -26.85 -17.13 -40.94
N PRO A 187 -27.79 -17.10 -41.91
CA PRO A 187 -28.33 -18.31 -42.52
C PRO A 187 -27.23 -19.22 -43.10
N GLY A 188 -27.39 -20.54 -42.93
CA GLY A 188 -26.46 -21.55 -43.44
C GLY A 188 -25.31 -21.91 -42.50
N TYR A 189 -25.22 -21.30 -41.31
CA TYR A 189 -24.23 -21.66 -40.29
C TYR A 189 -24.84 -22.44 -39.13
N ARG A 190 -24.08 -23.41 -38.62
CA ARG A 190 -24.48 -24.28 -37.52
C ARG A 190 -24.01 -23.74 -36.17
N TYR A 191 -24.84 -23.97 -35.17
CA TYR A 191 -24.52 -23.80 -33.75
C TYR A 191 -24.38 -25.18 -33.13
N VAL A 192 -23.17 -25.53 -32.70
CA VAL A 192 -22.83 -26.87 -32.23
C VAL A 192 -22.41 -26.85 -30.76
N ASN A 193 -22.42 -28.01 -30.11
CA ASN A 193 -21.85 -28.18 -28.78
C ASN A 193 -20.32 -28.43 -28.89
N ALA A 194 -19.63 -28.58 -27.76
CA ALA A 194 -18.19 -28.83 -27.75
C ALA A 194 -17.76 -30.24 -28.25
N ASN A 195 -18.68 -31.10 -28.69
CA ASN A 195 -18.40 -32.34 -29.43
C ASN A 195 -18.61 -32.17 -30.95
N GLY A 196 -19.22 -31.07 -31.40
CA GLY A 196 -19.55 -30.81 -32.81
C GLY A 196 -20.97 -31.17 -33.23
N ASP A 197 -21.82 -31.64 -32.31
CA ASP A 197 -23.22 -31.98 -32.59
C ASP A 197 -24.13 -30.74 -32.51
N PRO A 198 -25.25 -30.70 -33.25
CA PRO A 198 -26.24 -29.63 -33.14
C PRO A 198 -26.76 -29.44 -31.70
N VAL A 199 -26.92 -28.19 -31.28
CA VAL A 199 -27.43 -27.87 -29.94
C VAL A 199 -28.96 -27.85 -29.91
N THR A 200 -29.53 -28.54 -28.92
CA THR A 200 -30.96 -28.42 -28.59
C THR A 200 -31.17 -27.35 -27.53
N PHE A 201 -31.72 -26.20 -27.94
CA PHE A 201 -32.02 -25.09 -27.03
C PHE A 201 -33.32 -25.29 -26.25
N LEU A 202 -33.47 -24.60 -25.12
CA LEU A 202 -34.67 -24.71 -24.27
C LEU A 202 -35.95 -24.30 -25.00
N ASP A 203 -35.88 -23.21 -25.78
CA ASP A 203 -37.02 -22.62 -26.50
C ASP A 203 -36.88 -22.78 -28.03
N ASP A 204 -36.16 -23.83 -28.46
CA ASP A 204 -35.76 -24.09 -29.86
C ASP A 204 -35.02 -22.92 -30.54
N GLN A 205 -34.54 -21.97 -29.74
CA GLN A 205 -33.80 -20.78 -30.16
C GLN A 205 -32.67 -20.49 -29.15
N PRO A 206 -31.50 -20.00 -29.61
CA PRO A 206 -30.36 -19.74 -28.73
C PRO A 206 -30.57 -18.55 -27.79
N ARG A 207 -31.59 -17.71 -28.04
CA ARG A 207 -31.76 -16.40 -27.39
C ARG A 207 -31.82 -16.44 -25.87
N SER A 208 -32.36 -17.51 -25.27
CA SER A 208 -32.45 -17.64 -23.81
C SER A 208 -31.10 -17.95 -23.16
N GLY A 209 -30.06 -18.29 -23.94
CA GLY A 209 -28.75 -18.67 -23.41
C GLY A 209 -28.77 -20.00 -22.66
N ARG A 210 -29.79 -20.84 -22.89
CA ARG A 210 -29.97 -22.13 -22.22
C ARG A 210 -30.19 -23.27 -23.20
N THR A 211 -29.51 -24.38 -22.95
CA THR A 211 -29.80 -25.67 -23.58
C THR A 211 -30.99 -26.33 -22.88
N ARG A 212 -31.64 -27.28 -23.54
CA ARG A 212 -32.75 -28.04 -22.95
C ARG A 212 -32.30 -28.88 -21.74
N GLU A 213 -31.10 -29.44 -21.84
CA GLU A 213 -30.41 -30.20 -20.80
C GLU A 213 -28.92 -29.86 -20.80
N VAL A 214 -28.21 -30.21 -19.72
CA VAL A 214 -26.75 -30.04 -19.65
C VAL A 214 -26.12 -31.02 -20.64
N ILE A 215 -25.38 -30.51 -21.62
CA ILE A 215 -24.76 -31.37 -22.63
C ILE A 215 -23.49 -32.01 -22.05
N ALA A 216 -23.37 -33.33 -22.21
CA ALA A 216 -22.23 -34.12 -21.77
C ALA A 216 -21.02 -33.88 -22.70
N THR A 217 -20.38 -32.72 -22.55
CA THR A 217 -19.13 -32.36 -23.24
C THR A 217 -17.96 -32.27 -22.26
N PRO A 218 -16.73 -32.57 -22.70
CA PRO A 218 -15.55 -32.45 -21.85
C PRO A 218 -15.21 -31.00 -21.50
N LEU A 219 -15.50 -30.04 -22.38
CA LEU A 219 -15.31 -28.62 -22.07
C LEU A 219 -16.50 -28.09 -21.26
N LYS A 220 -16.19 -27.30 -20.25
CA LYS A 220 -17.15 -26.58 -19.40
C LYS A 220 -16.71 -25.12 -19.26
N VAL A 221 -17.67 -24.25 -18.93
CA VAL A 221 -17.37 -22.91 -18.43
C VAL A 221 -17.56 -22.91 -16.92
N TYR A 222 -16.46 -22.91 -16.17
CA TYR A 222 -16.50 -22.85 -14.70
C TYR A 222 -16.88 -21.45 -14.28
N HIS A 223 -17.97 -21.30 -13.52
CA HIS A 223 -18.54 -20.00 -13.17
C HIS A 223 -18.49 -19.75 -11.66
N TYR A 224 -17.70 -18.75 -11.26
CA TYR A 224 -17.42 -18.35 -9.88
C TYR A 224 -18.18 -17.07 -9.49
N ASN A 225 -19.49 -17.13 -9.66
CA ASN A 225 -20.40 -15.97 -9.55
C ASN A 225 -20.58 -15.44 -8.12
N ILE A 226 -20.34 -16.25 -7.08
CA ILE A 226 -20.52 -15.84 -5.68
C ILE A 226 -19.22 -15.67 -4.88
N LYS A 227 -18.19 -16.50 -5.12
CA LYS A 227 -16.94 -16.52 -4.32
C LYS A 227 -17.25 -16.68 -2.81
N SER A 228 -16.38 -16.18 -1.91
CA SER A 228 -16.65 -16.27 -0.47
C SER A 228 -17.80 -15.35 -0.06
N ARG A 229 -18.43 -15.62 1.10
CA ARG A 229 -19.53 -14.78 1.60
C ARG A 229 -19.14 -13.31 1.75
N GLN A 230 -17.95 -13.02 2.28
CA GLN A 230 -17.41 -11.66 2.37
C GLN A 230 -17.24 -11.02 1.00
N GLU A 231 -16.58 -11.71 0.06
CA GLU A 231 -16.37 -11.16 -1.29
C GLU A 231 -17.70 -10.87 -2.00
N PHE A 232 -18.72 -11.72 -1.81
CA PHE A 232 -20.07 -11.49 -2.33
C PHE A 232 -20.72 -10.23 -1.73
N ILE A 233 -20.60 -10.03 -0.41
CA ILE A 233 -21.16 -8.87 0.29
C ILE A 233 -20.46 -7.59 -0.16
N ASP A 234 -19.12 -7.60 -0.17
CA ASP A 234 -18.32 -6.41 -0.47
C ASP A 234 -18.48 -5.97 -1.93
N THR A 235 -18.74 -6.91 -2.84
CA THR A 235 -18.80 -6.64 -4.29
C THR A 235 -20.21 -6.76 -4.88
N LYS A 236 -20.81 -7.96 -4.88
CA LYS A 236 -22.00 -8.28 -5.70
C LYS A 236 -23.32 -7.83 -5.06
N LEU A 237 -23.42 -7.68 -3.73
CA LEU A 237 -24.59 -7.07 -3.08
C LEU A 237 -24.69 -5.56 -3.39
N ASN A 238 -23.55 -4.88 -3.46
CA ASN A 238 -23.47 -3.43 -3.60
C ASN A 238 -23.44 -2.95 -5.07
N ARG A 239 -23.47 -3.88 -6.05
CA ARG A 239 -23.39 -3.57 -7.49
C ARG A 239 -24.68 -3.95 -8.22
N GLY A 240 -25.09 -3.12 -9.18
CA GLY A 240 -26.15 -3.44 -10.16
C GLY A 240 -25.73 -4.53 -11.16
N ARG A 241 -26.68 -5.07 -11.93
CA ARG A 241 -26.42 -6.05 -13.00
C ARG A 241 -26.34 -5.35 -14.35
N ALA A 242 -25.25 -5.53 -15.11
CA ALA A 242 -25.03 -4.85 -16.40
C ALA A 242 -26.07 -5.15 -17.50
N ASN A 243 -26.87 -6.21 -17.35
CA ASN A 243 -27.94 -6.61 -18.27
C ASN A 243 -29.35 -6.27 -17.81
N MET A 244 -29.51 -5.68 -16.62
CA MET A 244 -30.83 -5.38 -16.05
C MET A 244 -30.95 -3.87 -15.78
N PRO A 245 -32.17 -3.32 -15.74
CA PRO A 245 -32.40 -1.94 -15.32
C PRO A 245 -31.82 -1.63 -13.92
N ALA A 246 -31.53 -0.36 -13.68
CA ALA A 246 -31.04 0.12 -12.38
C ALA A 246 -31.98 -0.30 -11.23
N GLY A 247 -31.42 -0.83 -10.13
CA GLY A 247 -32.17 -1.26 -8.94
C GLY A 247 -32.30 -2.77 -8.73
N HIS A 248 -31.96 -3.61 -9.72
CA HIS A 248 -31.90 -5.07 -9.55
C HIS A 248 -30.58 -5.51 -8.90
N THR A 249 -30.48 -5.46 -7.57
CA THR A 249 -29.34 -5.98 -6.81
C THR A 249 -29.47 -7.49 -6.59
N ARG A 250 -28.33 -8.16 -6.37
CA ARG A 250 -28.33 -9.52 -5.82
C ARG A 250 -28.53 -9.40 -4.30
N ASP A 251 -29.25 -10.35 -3.71
CA ASP A 251 -29.45 -10.41 -2.26
C ASP A 251 -28.80 -11.69 -1.68
N MET A 252 -28.92 -11.87 -0.37
CA MET A 252 -28.43 -13.10 0.27
C MET A 252 -29.23 -14.35 -0.12
N GLN A 253 -30.44 -14.21 -0.68
CA GLN A 253 -31.16 -15.34 -1.26
C GLN A 253 -30.45 -15.82 -2.54
N TYR A 254 -30.01 -14.90 -3.38
CA TYR A 254 -29.19 -15.23 -4.55
C TYR A 254 -27.93 -15.99 -4.15
N PHE A 255 -27.20 -15.54 -3.11
CA PHE A 255 -26.04 -16.26 -2.59
C PHE A 255 -26.41 -17.70 -2.20
N ARG A 256 -27.45 -17.88 -1.38
CA ARG A 256 -27.88 -19.20 -0.92
C ARG A 256 -28.27 -20.14 -2.06
N ASN A 257 -28.91 -19.61 -3.10
CA ASN A 257 -29.34 -20.40 -4.26
C ASN A 257 -28.16 -20.83 -5.17
N HIS A 258 -27.03 -20.12 -5.10
CA HIS A 258 -25.86 -20.37 -5.96
C HIS A 258 -24.65 -20.91 -5.18
N ASP A 259 -24.75 -21.09 -3.86
CA ASP A 259 -23.71 -21.67 -3.00
C ASP A 259 -23.66 -23.20 -3.11
N LEU A 260 -23.37 -23.67 -4.32
CA LEU A 260 -23.40 -25.06 -4.74
C LEU A 260 -22.04 -25.72 -4.48
N ASN A 261 -21.95 -26.51 -3.40
CA ASN A 261 -20.71 -27.14 -2.91
C ASN A 261 -20.82 -28.68 -2.84
N GLN A 262 -21.35 -29.31 -3.87
CA GLN A 262 -21.66 -30.75 -3.88
C GLN A 262 -20.51 -31.63 -4.34
N GLU A 263 -19.70 -31.17 -5.31
CA GLU A 263 -18.61 -31.95 -5.91
C GLU A 263 -17.28 -31.19 -5.85
N ARG A 264 -16.21 -31.89 -5.45
CA ARG A 264 -14.88 -31.29 -5.39
C ARG A 264 -14.18 -31.36 -6.75
N LEU A 265 -13.90 -30.21 -7.34
CA LEU A 265 -13.18 -30.04 -8.60
C LEU A 265 -12.02 -29.06 -8.37
N GLY A 266 -10.82 -29.41 -8.82
CA GLY A 266 -9.65 -28.56 -8.64
C GLY A 266 -8.61 -28.76 -9.74
N PHE A 267 -7.63 -27.87 -9.77
CA PHE A 267 -6.53 -27.91 -10.72
C PHE A 267 -5.29 -28.53 -10.08
N SER A 268 -4.38 -29.05 -10.90
CA SER A 268 -3.12 -29.59 -10.40
C SER A 268 -2.23 -28.47 -9.83
N SER A 269 -1.36 -28.83 -8.88
CA SER A 269 -0.38 -27.92 -8.29
C SER A 269 0.51 -27.26 -9.33
N GLU A 270 0.86 -27.98 -10.40
CA GLU A 270 1.75 -27.52 -11.47
C GLU A 270 1.08 -26.45 -12.31
N LEU A 271 -0.22 -26.62 -12.63
CA LEU A 271 -0.99 -25.60 -13.34
C LEU A 271 -1.14 -24.34 -12.49
N LEU A 272 -1.47 -24.48 -11.21
CA LEU A 272 -1.60 -23.35 -10.29
C LEU A 272 -0.28 -22.61 -10.10
N ALA A 273 0.85 -23.33 -10.04
CA ALA A 273 2.18 -22.72 -9.95
C ALA A 273 2.51 -21.90 -11.22
N ARG A 274 2.29 -22.47 -12.41
CA ARG A 274 2.46 -21.75 -13.69
C ARG A 274 1.56 -20.51 -13.76
N LEU A 275 0.31 -20.64 -13.34
CA LEU A 275 -0.64 -19.53 -13.31
C LEU A 275 -0.16 -18.37 -12.41
N ARG A 276 0.41 -18.66 -11.24
CA ARG A 276 0.97 -17.61 -10.36
C ARG A 276 2.14 -16.87 -11.01
N GLU A 277 2.98 -17.57 -11.78
CA GLU A 277 4.07 -16.93 -12.52
C GLU A 277 3.53 -16.02 -13.65
N GLU A 278 2.48 -16.45 -14.35
CA GLU A 278 1.81 -15.65 -15.40
C GLU A 278 1.03 -14.45 -14.84
N ILE A 279 0.52 -14.54 -13.60
CA ILE A 279 -0.13 -13.41 -12.92
C ILE A 279 0.88 -12.31 -12.56
N ARG A 280 2.08 -12.68 -12.12
CA ARG A 280 3.09 -11.73 -11.61
C ARG A 280 3.34 -10.52 -12.53
N PRO A 281 3.57 -10.67 -13.86
CA PRO A 281 3.78 -9.53 -14.75
C PRO A 281 2.51 -8.71 -15.02
N LEU A 282 1.31 -9.23 -14.71
CA LEU A 282 0.04 -8.55 -14.91
C LEU A 282 -0.37 -7.69 -13.71
N LEU A 283 0.22 -7.94 -12.53
CA LEU A 283 -0.01 -7.10 -11.37
C LEU A 283 0.61 -5.72 -11.59
N PRO A 284 -0.07 -4.63 -11.19
CA PRO A 284 0.51 -3.31 -11.30
C PRO A 284 1.82 -3.26 -10.51
N VAL A 285 2.85 -2.66 -11.10
CA VAL A 285 4.07 -2.29 -10.35
C VAL A 285 3.64 -1.18 -9.39
N VAL A 286 3.16 -1.58 -8.21
CA VAL A 286 2.84 -0.65 -7.14
C VAL A 286 4.19 -0.19 -6.59
N SER A 287 4.68 0.96 -7.05
CA SER A 287 5.52 1.76 -6.16
C SER A 287 4.66 2.03 -4.93
N PRO A 288 4.99 1.47 -3.74
CA PRO A 288 4.15 1.68 -2.57
C PRO A 288 4.01 3.19 -2.38
N PRO A 289 2.78 3.70 -2.16
CA PRO A 289 2.62 5.10 -1.77
C PRO A 289 3.51 5.34 -0.54
N SER A 290 4.23 6.47 -0.53
CA SER A 290 5.12 6.79 0.60
C SER A 290 4.33 6.65 1.91
N PRO A 291 4.86 5.94 2.91
CA PRO A 291 4.14 5.72 4.15
C PRO A 291 3.75 7.05 4.79
N PRO A 292 2.61 7.11 5.51
CA PRO A 292 2.24 8.30 6.28
C PRO A 292 3.36 8.66 7.23
N ARG A 293 3.71 9.95 7.30
CA ARG A 293 4.74 10.45 8.21
C ARG A 293 4.12 10.95 9.50
N PHE A 294 4.90 10.92 10.58
CA PHE A 294 4.44 11.37 11.88
C PHE A 294 5.20 12.60 12.35
N PHE A 295 4.46 13.71 12.54
CA PHE A 295 4.99 14.92 13.15
C PHE A 295 4.55 15.01 14.61
N VAL A 296 5.51 14.80 15.50
CA VAL A 296 5.34 15.05 16.94
C VAL A 296 5.28 16.56 17.13
N HIS A 297 4.09 17.12 17.27
CA HIS A 297 3.90 18.55 17.42
C HIS A 297 4.03 18.92 18.89
N ILE A 298 5.22 19.38 19.29
CA ILE A 298 5.44 19.90 20.64
C ILE A 298 4.86 21.33 20.72
N PRO A 299 4.06 21.66 21.75
CA PRO A 299 3.50 22.99 21.87
C PRO A 299 4.57 24.09 21.89
N LYS A 300 4.34 25.11 21.07
CA LYS A 300 5.17 26.33 20.92
C LYS A 300 6.54 26.16 20.27
N THR A 301 6.73 25.10 19.47
CA THR A 301 7.96 24.86 18.69
C THR A 301 7.73 25.01 17.17
N ALA A 302 7.25 26.18 16.72
CA ALA A 302 6.95 26.48 15.30
C ALA A 302 5.93 25.56 14.57
N GLY A 303 5.33 24.58 15.25
CA GLY A 303 4.47 23.61 14.57
C GLY A 303 3.16 24.16 14.00
N THR A 304 2.71 25.36 14.40
CA THR A 304 1.56 26.00 13.71
C THR A 304 1.92 26.44 12.30
N SER A 305 3.04 27.15 12.13
CA SER A 305 3.55 27.56 10.81
C SER A 305 3.81 26.35 9.92
N PHE A 306 4.44 25.31 10.47
CA PHE A 306 4.69 24.07 9.73
C PHE A 306 3.40 23.38 9.27
N ARG A 307 2.41 23.22 10.15
CA ARG A 307 1.13 22.58 9.79
C ARG A 307 0.38 23.33 8.69
N LEU A 308 0.38 24.67 8.75
CA LEU A 308 -0.26 25.49 7.72
C LEU A 308 0.45 25.31 6.38
N GLY A 309 1.78 25.34 6.36
CA GLY A 309 2.57 25.06 5.15
C GLY A 309 2.33 23.64 4.64
N ALA A 310 2.32 22.65 5.53
CA ALA A 310 2.06 21.26 5.19
C ALA A 310 0.67 21.08 4.57
N ARG A 311 -0.38 21.74 5.08
CA ARG A 311 -1.72 21.72 4.48
C ARG A 311 -1.76 22.41 3.12
N HIS A 312 -0.98 23.47 2.92
CA HIS A 312 -0.86 24.13 1.62
C HIS A 312 -0.22 23.21 0.58
N HIS A 313 0.87 22.51 0.93
CA HIS A 313 1.59 21.65 0.00
C HIS A 313 0.96 20.25 -0.19
N LEU A 314 0.51 19.62 0.89
CA LEU A 314 -0.01 18.24 0.88
C LEU A 314 -1.54 18.17 0.73
N GLY A 315 -2.22 19.32 0.76
CA GLY A 315 -3.68 19.42 0.77
C GLY A 315 -4.29 19.09 2.14
N SER A 316 -5.49 19.62 2.40
CA SER A 316 -6.19 19.36 3.68
C SER A 316 -6.58 17.89 3.86
N ALA A 317 -6.81 17.15 2.78
CA ALA A 317 -7.07 15.71 2.86
C ALA A 317 -5.80 14.90 3.17
N GLY A 318 -4.62 15.42 2.81
CA GLY A 318 -3.32 14.76 3.01
C GLY A 318 -2.67 15.00 4.37
N VAL A 319 -3.27 15.85 5.23
CA VAL A 319 -2.75 16.17 6.57
C VAL A 319 -3.85 16.00 7.61
N TRP A 320 -3.68 15.02 8.50
CA TRP A 320 -4.59 14.78 9.62
C TRP A 320 -3.95 15.18 10.94
N HIS A 321 -4.80 15.37 11.95
CA HIS A 321 -4.36 15.82 13.25
C HIS A 321 -4.88 14.97 14.41
N ASP A 322 -4.07 14.88 15.46
CA ASP A 322 -4.44 14.32 16.77
C ASP A 322 -4.14 15.33 17.90
N TYR A 323 -5.16 16.07 18.33
CA TYR A 323 -5.07 16.97 19.49
C TYR A 323 -5.86 16.45 20.71
N GLY A 324 -6.36 15.22 20.64
CA GLY A 324 -7.23 14.61 21.64
C GLY A 324 -8.67 14.49 21.18
N GLU A 325 -9.39 13.52 21.75
CA GLU A 325 -10.74 13.10 21.33
C GLU A 325 -11.76 14.24 21.21
N LYS A 326 -11.70 15.22 22.11
CA LYS A 326 -12.67 16.32 22.19
C LYS A 326 -12.28 17.57 21.40
N GLN A 327 -11.09 17.58 20.79
CA GLN A 327 -10.62 18.74 20.03
C GLN A 327 -11.23 18.73 18.63
N ARG A 328 -11.75 19.89 18.20
CA ARG A 328 -12.38 20.05 16.88
C ARG A 328 -11.41 19.80 15.74
N GLU A 329 -10.14 20.07 15.97
CA GLU A 329 -9.05 19.91 15.02
C GLU A 329 -8.63 18.45 14.84
N THR A 330 -9.00 17.55 15.75
CA THR A 330 -8.70 16.11 15.62
C THR A 330 -9.52 15.50 14.48
N ALA A 331 -8.86 14.76 13.59
CA ALA A 331 -9.55 14.13 12.47
C ALA A 331 -10.60 13.11 12.99
N PRO A 332 -11.81 13.02 12.40
CA PRO A 332 -12.87 12.12 12.87
C PRO A 332 -12.41 10.66 13.01
N GLU A 333 -11.64 10.17 12.04
CA GLU A 333 -11.08 8.82 12.03
C GLU A 333 -10.02 8.63 13.11
N VAL A 334 -9.27 9.69 13.47
CA VAL A 334 -8.34 9.65 14.61
C VAL A 334 -9.12 9.57 15.91
N ALA A 335 -10.17 10.38 16.10
CA ALA A 335 -11.03 10.31 17.27
C ALA A 335 -11.68 8.92 17.43
N LEU A 336 -12.19 8.37 16.33
CA LEU A 336 -12.77 7.03 16.30
C LEU A 336 -11.74 5.94 16.62
N TRP A 337 -10.67 5.85 15.84
CA TRP A 337 -9.76 4.71 15.92
C TRP A 337 -8.78 4.84 17.07
N ALA A 338 -8.12 5.98 17.26
CA ALA A 338 -7.10 6.11 18.30
C ALA A 338 -7.65 6.35 19.71
N HIS A 339 -8.83 6.98 19.86
CA HIS A 339 -9.38 7.33 21.17
C HIS A 339 -10.56 6.43 21.57
N GLN A 340 -11.62 6.38 20.76
CA GLN A 340 -12.84 5.62 21.10
C GLN A 340 -12.62 4.10 21.02
N ARG A 341 -11.94 3.63 19.97
CA ARG A 341 -11.64 2.20 19.74
C ARG A 341 -10.30 1.76 20.30
N ARG A 342 -9.38 2.70 20.53
CA ARG A 342 -7.98 2.45 20.96
C ARG A 342 -7.23 1.46 20.05
N ASP A 343 -7.46 1.57 18.76
CA ASP A 343 -6.86 0.76 17.70
C ASP A 343 -6.02 1.66 16.75
N SER A 344 -4.79 1.94 17.18
CA SER A 344 -3.85 2.74 16.38
C SER A 344 -3.41 2.02 15.09
N TRP A 345 -3.48 0.68 15.05
CA TRP A 345 -3.15 -0.08 13.85
C TRP A 345 -4.19 0.16 12.75
N GLN A 346 -5.48 0.05 13.08
CA GLN A 346 -6.56 0.34 12.14
C GLN A 346 -6.57 1.80 11.71
N LEU A 347 -6.24 2.74 12.62
CA LEU A 347 -5.99 4.14 12.22
C LEU A 347 -4.90 4.21 11.15
N TRP A 348 -3.77 3.54 11.35
CA TRP A 348 -2.65 3.61 10.42
C TRP A 348 -2.97 3.00 9.05
N GLN A 349 -3.75 1.91 9.00
CA GLN A 349 -4.27 1.38 7.73
C GLN A 349 -5.19 2.39 7.05
N CYS A 350 -6.07 3.05 7.80
CA CYS A 350 -6.94 4.10 7.27
C CYS A 350 -6.14 5.27 6.67
N LEU A 351 -5.07 5.72 7.33
CA LEU A 351 -4.17 6.75 6.79
C LEU A 351 -3.60 6.33 5.43
N ARG A 352 -3.16 5.08 5.30
CA ARG A 352 -2.60 4.54 4.04
C ARG A 352 -3.64 4.46 2.94
N GLU A 353 -4.82 3.91 3.24
CA GLU A 353 -5.94 3.76 2.30
C GLU A 353 -6.45 5.12 1.80
N ARG A 354 -6.53 6.11 2.70
CA ARG A 354 -6.95 7.48 2.38
C ARG A 354 -5.83 8.35 1.82
N GLN A 355 -4.64 7.79 1.62
CA GLN A 355 -3.44 8.49 1.14
C GLN A 355 -3.07 9.73 1.97
N VAL A 356 -3.31 9.68 3.27
CA VAL A 356 -2.87 10.71 4.21
C VAL A 356 -1.36 10.66 4.31
N ARG A 357 -0.69 11.78 4.01
CA ARG A 357 0.78 11.85 3.94
C ARG A 357 1.42 12.27 5.25
N LEU A 358 0.66 12.95 6.12
CA LEU A 358 1.14 13.46 7.39
C LEU A 358 0.07 13.35 8.48
N LEU A 359 0.40 12.68 9.60
CA LEU A 359 -0.32 12.79 10.86
C LEU A 359 0.47 13.69 11.82
N ALA A 360 -0.17 14.71 12.38
CA ALA A 360 0.48 15.65 13.31
C ALA A 360 -0.33 15.85 14.59
N GLY A 361 0.31 15.81 15.77
CA GLY A 361 -0.46 15.88 17.03
C GLY A 361 0.31 16.29 18.27
N HIS A 362 -0.40 16.78 19.28
CA HIS A 362 0.14 17.02 20.63
C HIS A 362 0.18 15.71 21.43
N VAL A 363 0.84 14.70 20.86
CA VAL A 363 0.98 13.37 21.42
C VAL A 363 2.44 12.96 21.41
N GLY A 364 2.83 12.11 22.37
CA GLY A 364 4.19 11.62 22.49
C GLY A 364 4.60 10.74 21.30
N MET A 365 5.92 10.59 21.15
CA MET A 365 6.53 9.78 20.10
C MET A 365 6.11 8.29 20.19
N ASP A 366 5.83 7.80 21.39
CA ASP A 366 5.39 6.44 21.67
C ASP A 366 4.07 6.06 20.99
N LYS A 367 3.16 7.03 20.84
CA LYS A 367 1.80 6.77 20.34
C LYS A 367 1.77 6.23 18.91
N TYR A 368 2.57 6.82 18.02
CA TYR A 368 2.56 6.50 16.58
C TYR A 368 3.93 6.24 15.97
N GLY A 369 5.02 6.55 16.68
CA GLY A 369 6.38 6.41 16.14
C GLY A 369 6.73 4.99 15.69
N HIS A 370 6.15 3.98 16.34
CA HIS A 370 6.32 2.58 15.97
C HIS A 370 5.57 2.17 14.69
N LEU A 371 4.51 2.90 14.33
CA LEU A 371 3.72 2.66 13.11
C LEU A 371 4.27 3.45 11.92
N ALA A 372 4.70 4.69 12.17
CA ALA A 372 5.36 5.52 11.16
C ALA A 372 6.77 5.03 10.84
N GLY A 373 7.49 4.53 11.86
CA GLY A 373 8.92 4.27 11.77
C GLY A 373 9.75 5.50 12.16
N LEU A 374 10.92 5.27 12.77
CA LEU A 374 11.79 6.36 13.24
C LEU A 374 12.26 7.29 12.11
N ARG A 375 12.55 6.75 10.92
CA ARG A 375 13.00 7.53 9.74
C ARG A 375 11.93 8.49 9.23
N ASP A 376 10.66 8.12 9.37
CA ASP A 376 9.49 8.89 8.91
C ASP A 376 8.79 9.66 10.06
N SER A 377 9.44 9.72 11.22
CA SER A 377 9.00 10.51 12.36
C SER A 377 9.91 11.71 12.58
N PHE A 378 9.32 12.87 12.83
CA PHE A 378 10.08 14.11 13.04
C PHE A 378 9.37 15.09 13.98
N THR A 379 10.10 16.11 14.41
CA THR A 379 9.60 17.14 15.32
C THR A 379 10.35 18.47 15.15
N PHE A 380 9.89 19.50 15.86
CA PHE A 380 10.61 20.75 16.10
C PHE A 380 10.79 20.94 17.60
N VAL A 381 11.97 21.40 18.00
CA VAL A 381 12.27 21.85 19.36
C VAL A 381 12.58 23.35 19.36
N ARG A 382 12.56 23.96 20.54
CA ARG A 382 12.86 25.37 20.77
C ARG A 382 13.71 25.51 22.01
N GLU A 383 14.48 26.59 22.12
CA GLU A 383 15.18 26.93 23.35
C GLU A 383 14.20 26.87 24.54
N PRO A 384 14.51 26.11 25.61
CA PRO A 384 13.53 25.77 26.65
C PRO A 384 12.86 26.96 27.33
N LEU A 385 13.61 28.02 27.63
CA LEU A 385 13.06 29.21 28.29
C LEU A 385 12.13 29.98 27.35
N GLN A 386 12.56 30.18 26.10
CA GLN A 386 11.77 30.83 25.07
C GLN A 386 10.49 30.05 24.74
N ARG A 387 10.53 28.72 24.80
CA ARG A 387 9.35 27.85 24.65
C ARG A 387 8.35 28.07 25.78
N ILE A 388 8.80 28.08 27.04
CA ILE A 388 7.95 28.27 28.21
C ILE A 388 7.35 29.68 28.22
N ALA A 389 8.15 30.71 27.96
CA ALA A 389 7.68 32.09 27.87
C ALA A 389 6.64 32.27 26.76
N SER A 390 6.90 31.70 25.57
CA SER A 390 5.93 31.69 24.45
C SER A 390 4.62 31.02 24.81
N GLU A 391 4.67 29.95 25.62
CA GLU A 391 3.48 29.27 26.09
C GLU A 391 2.71 30.07 27.13
N TYR A 392 3.39 30.68 28.10
CA TYR A 392 2.78 31.57 29.09
C TYR A 392 1.99 32.69 28.41
N HIS A 393 2.62 33.45 27.51
CA HIS A 393 1.94 34.55 26.81
C HIS A 393 0.81 34.06 25.91
N HIS A 394 0.89 32.83 25.37
CA HIS A 394 -0.23 32.23 24.66
C HIS A 394 -1.41 31.92 25.61
N PHE A 395 -1.14 31.40 26.81
CA PHE A 395 -2.17 31.16 27.83
C PHE A 395 -2.82 32.45 28.34
N VAL A 396 -2.03 33.50 28.55
CA VAL A 396 -2.56 34.82 28.93
C VAL A 396 -3.47 35.37 27.82
N ARG A 397 -3.05 35.30 26.55
CA ARG A 397 -3.83 35.84 25.41
C ARG A 397 -5.08 35.04 25.07
N HIS A 398 -5.02 33.71 25.10
CA HIS A 398 -6.08 32.85 24.53
C HIS A 398 -6.82 31.99 25.56
N HIS A 399 -6.25 31.80 26.75
CA HIS A 399 -6.83 30.95 27.80
C HIS A 399 -7.17 31.71 29.08
N GLN A 400 -7.14 33.05 29.05
CA GLN A 400 -7.47 33.93 30.17
C GLN A 400 -6.69 33.59 31.45
N TYR A 401 -5.46 33.11 31.31
CA TYR A 401 -4.61 32.78 32.45
C TYR A 401 -4.23 34.04 33.22
N ARG A 402 -4.42 34.04 34.55
CA ARG A 402 -4.25 35.23 35.41
C ARG A 402 -3.10 35.14 36.41
N ASP A 403 -2.51 33.97 36.63
CA ASP A 403 -1.41 33.85 37.59
C ASP A 403 -0.09 34.37 37.01
N SER A 404 0.90 34.48 37.89
CA SER A 404 2.26 34.92 37.53
C SER A 404 2.96 33.91 36.62
N PHE A 405 3.98 34.40 35.89
CA PHE A 405 4.90 33.55 35.15
C PHE A 405 5.57 32.50 36.06
N GLN A 406 5.91 32.91 37.28
CA GLN A 406 6.47 32.07 38.34
C GLN A 406 5.58 30.87 38.70
N ALA A 407 4.27 31.10 38.84
CA ALA A 407 3.30 30.04 39.09
C ALA A 407 3.14 29.13 37.85
N PHE A 408 3.17 29.72 36.65
CA PHE A 408 2.98 29.00 35.40
C PHE A 408 4.08 27.96 35.16
N TYR A 409 5.36 28.34 35.23
CA TYR A 409 6.45 27.42 34.87
C TYR A 409 6.70 26.30 35.89
N ARG A 410 6.15 26.43 37.11
CA ARG A 410 6.18 25.37 38.14
C ARG A 410 5.09 24.31 37.98
N ARG A 411 4.14 24.49 37.07
CA ARG A 411 3.14 23.46 36.79
C ARG A 411 3.81 22.21 36.23
N GLN A 412 3.36 21.05 36.68
CA GLN A 412 3.92 19.77 36.26
C GLN A 412 3.90 19.58 34.74
N ASP A 413 2.90 20.11 34.04
CA ASP A 413 2.77 20.00 32.58
C ASP A 413 3.75 20.90 31.80
N MET A 414 4.39 21.88 32.45
CA MET A 414 5.40 22.78 31.86
C MET A 414 6.84 22.28 32.03
N ILE A 415 7.09 21.45 33.04
CA ILE A 415 8.40 20.91 33.39
C ILE A 415 8.83 19.84 32.38
N ASN A 416 10.03 20.00 31.81
CA ASN A 416 10.67 19.06 30.86
C ASN A 416 9.75 18.64 29.71
N ARG A 417 8.96 19.58 29.21
CA ARG A 417 7.86 19.26 28.28
C ARG A 417 8.37 18.68 26.98
N GLN A 418 9.46 19.20 26.41
CA GLN A 418 10.00 18.70 25.14
C GLN A 418 10.56 17.29 25.31
N ALA A 419 11.26 17.04 26.42
CA ALA A 419 11.81 15.74 26.78
C ALA A 419 10.71 14.69 26.95
N ARG A 420 9.62 14.98 27.66
CA ARG A 420 8.50 14.03 27.82
C ARG A 420 7.85 13.61 26.50
N PHE A 421 7.77 14.51 25.51
CA PHE A 421 7.21 14.15 24.21
C PHE A 421 8.10 13.15 23.43
N LEU A 422 9.38 13.08 23.78
CA LEU A 422 10.41 12.35 23.04
C LEU A 422 11.10 11.26 23.87
N GLU A 423 10.73 11.10 25.15
CA GLU A 423 11.41 10.24 26.13
C GLU A 423 11.48 8.76 25.73
N SER A 424 10.56 8.33 24.86
CA SER A 424 10.47 6.95 24.41
C SER A 424 11.52 6.58 23.35
N THR A 425 12.23 7.56 22.78
CA THR A 425 13.15 7.36 21.66
C THR A 425 14.46 8.12 21.80
N ARG A 426 15.37 7.87 20.86
CA ARG A 426 16.65 8.57 20.71
C ARG A 426 16.53 9.63 19.63
N LEU A 427 17.01 10.85 19.90
CA LEU A 427 16.90 11.98 18.96
C LEU A 427 17.65 11.69 17.65
N GLU A 428 18.82 11.08 17.74
CA GLU A 428 19.64 10.74 16.57
C GLU A 428 18.95 9.73 15.63
N ALA A 429 17.97 8.97 16.13
CA ALA A 429 17.22 8.00 15.35
C ALA A 429 16.03 8.63 14.60
N LEU A 430 15.51 9.76 15.07
CA LEU A 430 14.41 10.45 14.41
C LEU A 430 14.84 10.97 13.05
N GLY A 431 13.94 10.82 12.07
CA GLY A 431 14.06 11.34 10.71
C GLY A 431 14.54 12.78 10.73
N MET A 432 13.81 13.67 11.41
CA MET A 432 14.25 15.06 11.59
C MET A 432 13.94 15.61 12.98
N VAL A 433 14.84 16.45 13.49
CA VAL A 433 14.59 17.31 14.66
C VAL A 433 14.95 18.73 14.24
N GLY A 434 13.94 19.54 13.95
CA GLY A 434 14.09 20.94 13.55
C GLY A 434 14.31 21.86 14.74
N ILE A 435 14.97 22.99 14.50
CA ILE A 435 15.22 24.04 15.50
C ILE A 435 14.34 25.24 15.16
N THR A 436 13.49 25.65 16.10
CA THR A 436 12.52 26.74 15.90
C THR A 436 13.21 28.05 15.53
N GLU A 437 14.34 28.34 16.16
CA GLU A 437 15.19 29.51 15.94
C GLU A 437 15.83 29.50 14.54
N ARG A 438 15.87 28.35 13.88
CA ARG A 438 16.43 28.12 12.55
C ARG A 438 15.36 27.51 11.63
N TYR A 439 14.15 28.06 11.68
CA TYR A 439 12.98 27.49 11.01
C TYR A 439 13.17 27.30 9.50
N ALA A 440 13.69 28.29 8.78
CA ALA A 440 13.90 28.21 7.33
C ALA A 440 14.88 27.09 6.94
N ASP A 441 16.02 26.99 7.65
CA ASP A 441 16.98 25.89 7.45
C ASP A 441 16.35 24.53 7.81
N SER A 442 15.57 24.47 8.90
CA SER A 442 14.87 23.26 9.31
C SER A 442 13.84 22.80 8.28
N LEU A 443 13.08 23.74 7.71
CA LEU A 443 12.09 23.47 6.68
C LEU A 443 12.76 22.98 5.40
N SER A 444 13.89 23.57 5.02
CA SER A 444 14.68 23.15 3.86
C SER A 444 15.14 21.69 3.98
N LEU A 445 15.67 21.31 5.15
CA LEU A 445 16.08 19.93 5.43
C LEU A 445 14.91 18.94 5.44
N ILE A 446 13.73 19.34 5.95
CA ILE A 446 12.52 18.51 5.94
C ILE A 446 12.01 18.31 4.52
N ASN A 447 11.97 19.39 3.72
CA ASN A 447 11.54 19.36 2.33
C ASN A 447 12.43 18.44 1.48
N ASP A 448 13.76 18.61 1.59
CA ASP A 448 14.74 17.76 0.93
C ASP A 448 14.57 16.29 1.31
N ARG A 449 14.55 15.99 2.62
CA ARG A 449 14.44 14.62 3.14
C ARG A 449 13.20 13.90 2.65
N TYR A 450 12.06 14.57 2.66
CA TYR A 450 10.76 13.93 2.45
C TYR A 450 10.21 14.12 1.03
N GLY A 451 10.97 14.78 0.15
CA GLY A 451 10.56 15.11 -1.21
C GLY A 451 9.35 16.04 -1.23
N TRP A 452 9.32 17.02 -0.32
CA TRP A 452 8.24 17.98 -0.17
C TRP A 452 8.67 19.38 -0.60
N GLN A 453 7.69 20.24 -0.86
CA GLN A 453 7.86 21.66 -1.16
C GLN A 453 6.91 22.47 -0.27
N ILE A 454 7.03 22.28 1.04
CA ILE A 454 6.27 23.04 2.02
C ILE A 454 6.76 24.49 1.98
N PRO A 455 5.88 25.48 1.75
CA PRO A 455 6.27 26.89 1.73
C PRO A 455 6.60 27.39 3.12
N ASP A 456 7.55 28.33 3.21
CA ASP A 456 7.80 29.07 4.43
C ASP A 456 6.69 30.10 4.65
N LEU A 457 5.67 29.73 5.43
CA LEU A 457 4.57 30.64 5.79
C LEU A 457 4.85 31.46 7.05
N ALA A 458 6.07 31.43 7.60
CA ALA A 458 6.44 32.30 8.71
C ALA A 458 6.39 33.79 8.31
N GLU A 459 6.67 34.12 7.04
CA GLU A 459 6.63 35.49 6.51
C GLU A 459 5.20 36.07 6.44
N ASN A 460 4.19 35.23 6.23
CA ASN A 460 2.78 35.66 6.05
C ASN A 460 2.01 35.85 7.38
N LEU A 461 2.59 35.44 8.51
CA LEU A 461 1.97 35.51 9.85
C LEU A 461 2.61 36.58 10.73
N GLY A 462 3.11 37.68 10.14
CA GLY A 462 3.81 38.72 10.87
C GLY A 462 5.15 38.20 11.42
N HIS A 463 6.23 38.83 11.02
CA HIS A 463 7.61 38.45 11.35
C HIS A 463 7.88 38.26 12.86
N ASP A 464 6.98 38.70 13.74
CA ASP A 464 7.18 38.82 15.18
C ASP A 464 6.94 37.54 15.99
N SER A 465 6.30 36.47 15.50
CA SER A 465 5.89 35.38 16.44
C SER A 465 6.94 34.27 16.67
N VAL A 466 7.77 33.96 15.67
CA VAL A 466 8.76 32.85 15.74
C VAL A 466 10.14 33.35 16.16
N SER A 467 10.53 34.56 15.73
CA SER A 467 11.81 35.21 16.04
C SER A 467 11.81 36.02 17.34
N HIS A 468 10.63 36.27 17.94
CA HIS A 468 10.55 37.06 19.17
C HIS A 468 11.20 36.35 20.35
N VAL A 469 12.09 37.09 20.99
CA VAL A 469 12.81 36.71 22.19
C VAL A 469 12.11 37.36 23.39
N TYR A 470 11.54 36.52 24.25
CA TYR A 470 10.90 36.95 25.49
C TYR A 470 11.96 37.31 26.52
N SER A 471 11.79 38.45 27.18
CA SER A 471 12.57 38.84 28.35
C SER A 471 12.12 38.00 29.54
N ILE A 472 13.08 37.42 30.27
CA ILE A 472 12.85 36.58 31.44
C ILE A 472 13.63 37.20 32.59
N ASP A 473 12.98 37.30 33.75
CA ASP A 473 13.60 37.85 34.95
C ASP A 473 14.79 36.96 35.38
N PRO A 474 15.99 37.54 35.62
CA PRO A 474 17.13 36.80 36.16
C PRO A 474 16.81 36.00 37.43
N ALA A 475 15.85 36.46 38.25
CA ALA A 475 15.41 35.76 39.45
C ALA A 475 14.68 34.43 39.15
N ASP A 476 14.05 34.31 37.97
CA ASP A 476 13.34 33.10 37.54
C ASP A 476 14.24 32.12 36.78
N GLU A 477 15.34 32.61 36.17
CA GLU A 477 16.18 31.83 35.26
C GLU A 477 16.77 30.58 35.94
N ALA A 478 17.30 30.71 37.16
CA ALA A 478 17.90 29.60 37.89
C ALA A 478 16.90 28.47 38.13
N ALA A 479 15.69 28.81 38.61
CA ALA A 479 14.63 27.84 38.87
C ALA A 479 14.11 27.19 37.57
N LEU A 480 13.97 27.97 36.49
CA LEU A 480 13.57 27.45 35.18
C LEU A 480 14.58 26.44 34.64
N ARG A 481 15.88 26.73 34.75
CA ARG A 481 16.97 25.84 34.32
C ARG A 481 16.99 24.55 35.12
N GLU A 482 16.83 24.63 36.43
CA GLU A 482 16.78 23.46 37.32
C GLU A 482 15.58 22.56 36.98
N LEU A 483 14.38 23.14 36.90
CA LEU A 483 13.16 22.40 36.60
C LEU A 483 13.21 21.76 35.20
N ASN A 484 13.85 22.42 34.22
CA ASN A 484 13.84 21.99 32.81
C ASN A 484 15.18 21.42 32.34
N ALA A 485 16.00 20.87 33.24
CA ALA A 485 17.33 20.36 32.92
C ALA A 485 17.34 19.32 31.77
N SER A 486 16.32 18.48 31.68
CA SER A 486 16.21 17.49 30.59
C SER A 486 15.89 18.15 29.25
N ASP A 487 15.06 19.20 29.21
CA ASP A 487 14.80 19.97 28.00
C ASP A 487 16.06 20.70 27.50
N PHE A 488 16.90 21.22 28.42
CA PHE A 488 18.18 21.82 28.05
C PHE A 488 19.15 20.80 27.43
N SER A 489 19.28 19.62 28.03
CA SER A 489 20.10 18.54 27.49
C SER A 489 19.60 18.09 26.11
N LEU A 490 18.28 17.91 25.98
CA LEU A 490 17.63 17.55 24.72
C LEU A 490 17.85 18.60 23.64
N TYR A 491 17.68 19.89 23.96
CA TYR A 491 17.87 20.97 23.00
C TYR A 491 19.33 21.07 22.54
N ALA A 492 20.29 20.95 23.45
CA ALA A 492 21.71 20.93 23.11
C ALA A 492 22.07 19.76 22.17
N GLN A 493 21.54 18.57 22.44
CA GLN A 493 21.73 17.40 21.57
C GLN A 493 21.07 17.60 20.20
N ALA A 494 19.83 18.11 20.17
CA ALA A 494 19.10 18.40 18.94
C ALA A 494 19.85 19.43 18.08
N LEU A 495 20.39 20.49 18.68
CA LEU A 495 21.15 21.52 17.98
C LEU A 495 22.44 20.95 17.38
N ALA A 496 23.17 20.11 18.10
CA ALA A 496 24.38 19.46 17.58
C ALA A 496 24.08 18.52 16.39
N LEU A 497 22.99 17.75 16.47
CA LEU A 497 22.51 16.90 15.37
C LEU A 497 22.08 17.74 14.16
N PHE A 498 21.38 18.85 14.42
CA PHE A 498 20.91 19.78 13.40
C PHE A 498 22.08 20.41 12.62
N GLU A 499 23.08 20.95 13.31
CA GLU A 499 24.25 21.56 12.67
C GLU A 499 25.04 20.54 11.84
N THR A 500 25.16 19.30 12.33
CA THR A 500 25.78 18.20 11.56
C THR A 500 25.01 17.90 10.28
N ARG A 501 23.68 17.84 10.36
CA ARG A 501 22.81 17.60 9.18
C ARG A 501 22.90 18.74 8.17
N LEU A 502 22.85 19.98 8.66
CA LEU A 502 22.90 21.17 7.83
C LEU A 502 24.25 21.29 7.10
N ALA A 503 25.36 21.01 7.78
CA ALA A 503 26.69 21.01 7.18
C ALA A 503 26.80 19.95 6.07
N LEU A 504 26.42 18.70 6.35
CA LEU A 504 26.46 17.61 5.36
C LEU A 504 25.55 17.90 4.15
N TRP A 505 24.35 18.42 4.39
CA TRP A 505 23.43 18.78 3.32
C TRP A 505 23.98 19.89 2.43
N ARG A 506 24.59 20.94 3.01
CA ARG A 506 25.26 22.02 2.24
C ARG A 506 26.45 21.51 1.42
N GLU A 507 27.12 20.47 1.89
CA GLU A 507 28.20 19.78 1.16
C GLU A 507 27.68 18.77 0.12
N GLY A 508 26.37 18.53 0.03
CA GLY A 508 25.78 17.52 -0.86
C GLY A 508 26.05 16.08 -0.41
N ARG A 509 26.30 15.86 0.89
CA ARG A 509 26.67 14.56 1.46
C ARG A 509 25.51 13.95 2.25
N PRO A 510 25.31 12.62 2.19
CA PRO A 510 24.20 11.97 2.89
C PRO A 510 24.41 11.97 4.41
N TYR A 511 23.32 12.04 5.16
CA TYR A 511 23.35 11.88 6.62
C TYR A 511 23.06 10.43 7.02
N ALA A 512 23.79 9.89 7.99
CA ALA A 512 23.45 8.63 8.63
C ALA A 512 22.89 8.89 10.04
N HIS A 513 21.80 8.22 10.38
CA HIS A 513 21.40 8.05 11.78
C HIS A 513 22.32 7.02 12.43
N GLY A 514 22.70 7.21 13.68
CA GLY A 514 23.49 6.20 14.38
C GLY A 514 23.97 6.66 15.74
N GLY A 515 24.43 5.68 16.52
CA GLY A 515 24.87 5.88 17.89
C GLY A 515 25.72 4.73 18.39
N ILE A 516 26.65 5.03 19.29
CA ILE A 516 27.32 4.00 20.11
C ILE A 516 26.31 3.52 21.17
N GLN A 517 26.17 2.21 21.29
CA GLN A 517 25.28 1.57 22.27
C GLN A 517 26.08 1.00 23.46
N GLN A 518 27.25 0.45 23.21
CA GLN A 518 28.14 -0.11 24.22
C GLN A 518 29.59 0.08 23.79
N CYS A 519 30.45 0.44 24.73
CA CYS A 519 31.85 0.74 24.51
C CYS A 519 32.64 0.15 25.68
N GLN A 520 33.47 -0.86 25.40
CA GLN A 520 34.25 -1.62 26.37
C GLN A 520 35.68 -1.80 25.84
N PRO A 521 36.66 -2.10 26.72
CA PRO A 521 38.06 -2.32 26.31
C PRO A 521 38.22 -3.29 25.13
N ASP A 522 37.38 -4.33 25.08
CA ASP A 522 37.44 -5.43 24.12
C ASP A 522 36.51 -5.27 22.91
N ARG A 523 35.59 -4.30 22.89
CA ARG A 523 34.64 -4.10 21.80
C ARG A 523 33.92 -2.75 21.81
N VAL A 524 33.48 -2.32 20.63
CA VAL A 524 32.44 -1.30 20.46
C VAL A 524 31.26 -1.87 19.70
N VAL A 525 30.06 -1.53 20.17
CA VAL A 525 28.79 -1.96 19.61
C VAL A 525 27.91 -0.73 19.42
N GLY A 526 27.32 -0.60 18.24
CA GLY A 526 26.37 0.47 17.96
C GLY A 526 25.39 0.10 16.87
N TRP A 527 24.77 1.12 16.31
CA TRP A 527 23.81 1.02 15.23
C TRP A 527 23.94 2.21 14.29
N ALA A 528 23.60 2.03 13.01
CA ALA A 528 23.52 3.09 12.02
C ALA A 528 22.63 2.73 10.81
N TRP A 529 21.98 3.71 10.22
CA TRP A 529 21.27 3.61 8.93
C TRP A 529 21.27 4.93 8.16
N TRP A 530 21.19 4.88 6.83
CA TRP A 530 21.10 6.08 6.02
C TRP A 530 19.73 6.77 6.15
N ALA A 531 19.77 8.10 6.08
CA ALA A 531 18.58 8.95 6.09
C ALA A 531 17.62 8.66 4.93
N VAL A 532 18.15 8.27 3.78
CA VAL A 532 17.45 8.29 2.49
C VAL A 532 17.36 6.92 1.81
N ASP A 533 18.20 5.96 2.20
CA ASP A 533 18.27 4.64 1.56
C ASP A 533 18.41 3.49 2.57
N ASP A 534 18.33 2.27 2.06
CA ASP A 534 18.45 1.03 2.83
C ASP A 534 19.78 0.29 2.59
N TYR A 535 20.82 0.92 2.06
CA TYR A 535 22.17 0.34 2.05
C TYR A 535 22.73 0.30 3.49
N PRO A 536 23.60 -0.67 3.81
CA PRO A 536 24.20 -0.72 5.13
C PRO A 536 25.22 0.40 5.29
N VAL A 537 25.30 1.00 6.48
CA VAL A 537 26.30 2.04 6.76
C VAL A 537 27.64 1.39 7.10
N GLU A 538 28.70 1.80 6.42
CA GLU A 538 30.07 1.45 6.78
C GLU A 538 30.59 2.40 7.87
N VAL A 539 31.12 1.83 8.93
CA VAL A 539 31.56 2.54 10.14
C VAL A 539 33.05 2.32 10.34
N GLU A 540 33.81 3.42 10.32
CA GLU A 540 35.19 3.50 10.78
C GLU A 540 35.21 3.66 12.31
N VAL A 541 36.07 2.90 12.98
CA VAL A 541 36.31 3.07 14.42
C VAL A 541 37.72 3.58 14.64
N ARG A 542 37.85 4.58 15.50
CA ARG A 542 39.12 5.18 15.92
C ARG A 542 39.28 5.08 17.43
N VAL A 543 40.52 4.85 17.88
CA VAL A 543 40.94 4.94 19.29
C VAL A 543 42.05 5.98 19.36
N ASN A 544 41.87 7.01 20.19
CA ASN A 544 42.80 8.15 20.31
C ASN A 544 43.19 8.72 18.93
N ASP A 545 42.16 8.98 18.10
CA ASP A 545 42.26 9.49 16.72
C ASP A 545 42.96 8.58 15.71
N THR A 546 43.44 7.40 16.13
CA THR A 546 44.04 6.39 15.26
C THR A 546 42.98 5.40 14.78
N ARG A 547 42.91 5.15 13.46
CA ARG A 547 41.99 4.16 12.88
C ARG A 547 42.37 2.75 13.32
N VAL A 548 41.43 2.04 13.95
CA VAL A 548 41.63 0.66 14.41
C VAL A 548 40.90 -0.38 13.55
N GLY A 549 39.87 0.03 12.78
CA GLY A 549 39.18 -0.88 11.87
C GLY A 549 37.91 -0.30 11.27
N CYS A 550 37.24 -1.12 10.46
CA CYS A 550 35.94 -0.83 9.87
C CYS A 550 34.97 -2.00 10.07
N CYS A 551 33.69 -1.70 10.19
CA CYS A 551 32.62 -2.67 10.24
C CYS A 551 31.38 -2.16 9.51
N VAL A 552 30.44 -3.05 9.23
CA VAL A 552 29.21 -2.76 8.50
C VAL A 552 28.02 -2.86 9.45
N ALA A 553 27.12 -1.88 9.40
CA ALA A 553 25.89 -1.83 10.20
C ALA A 553 24.79 -2.72 9.59
N SER A 554 24.95 -4.04 9.66
CA SER A 554 24.04 -5.03 9.08
C SER A 554 23.46 -6.04 10.07
N GLY A 555 23.91 -6.02 11.34
CA GLY A 555 23.44 -6.95 12.37
C GLY A 555 22.10 -6.54 12.99
N LEU A 556 21.37 -7.51 13.54
CA LEU A 556 20.06 -7.23 14.12
C LEU A 556 20.19 -6.40 15.41
N ARG A 557 19.30 -5.43 15.58
CA ARG A 557 19.08 -4.72 16.84
C ARG A 557 17.60 -4.86 17.26
N PRO A 558 17.25 -5.91 18.03
CA PRO A 558 15.84 -6.21 18.34
C PRO A 558 15.10 -5.03 19.01
N GLY A 559 15.78 -4.23 19.83
CA GLY A 559 15.19 -3.05 20.48
C GLY A 559 14.71 -1.96 19.51
N PHE A 560 15.11 -2.01 18.24
CA PHE A 560 14.68 -1.09 17.18
C PHE A 560 13.50 -1.64 16.35
N LEU A 561 13.18 -2.95 16.45
CA LEU A 561 12.01 -3.53 15.77
C LEU A 561 10.71 -2.86 16.24
N ARG A 562 10.59 -2.62 17.55
CA ARG A 562 9.41 -1.97 18.14
C ARG A 562 9.20 -0.53 17.68
N TRP A 563 10.15 0.07 16.98
CA TRP A 563 10.10 1.45 16.52
C TRP A 563 10.05 1.56 14.99
N GLY A 564 9.84 0.45 14.28
CA GLY A 564 9.81 0.45 12.82
C GLY A 564 11.12 0.98 12.22
N ALA A 565 12.26 0.62 12.82
CA ALA A 565 13.55 1.01 12.26
C ALA A 565 13.73 0.41 10.86
N PRO A 566 14.46 1.11 9.96
CA PRO A 566 14.68 0.63 8.61
C PRO A 566 15.39 -0.72 8.55
N ARG A 567 15.39 -1.34 7.37
CA ARG A 567 16.05 -2.64 7.12
C ARG A 567 15.60 -3.72 8.13
N ALA A 568 14.36 -3.67 8.60
CA ALA A 568 13.84 -4.54 9.67
C ALA A 568 14.79 -4.61 10.89
N ALA A 569 15.35 -3.46 11.29
CA ALA A 569 16.33 -3.31 12.36
C ALA A 569 17.67 -4.05 12.17
N GLN A 570 18.01 -4.47 10.95
CA GLN A 570 19.35 -4.96 10.55
C GLN A 570 20.31 -3.78 10.34
N VAL A 571 20.58 -3.06 11.43
CA VAL A 571 21.25 -1.75 11.47
C VAL A 571 22.42 -1.73 12.46
N GLY A 572 22.77 -2.85 13.04
CA GLY A 572 23.76 -2.99 14.11
C GLY A 572 25.17 -3.20 13.59
N PHE A 573 26.15 -2.52 14.20
CA PHE A 573 27.58 -2.78 13.96
C PHE A 573 28.28 -3.25 15.25
N HIS A 574 29.35 -4.01 15.07
CA HIS A 574 30.20 -4.53 16.14
C HIS A 574 31.65 -4.58 15.64
N LEU A 575 32.59 -4.08 16.44
CA LEU A 575 34.01 -4.21 16.18
C LEU A 575 34.75 -4.61 17.48
N PRO A 576 35.49 -5.73 17.49
CA PRO A 576 36.43 -6.02 18.58
C PRO A 576 37.48 -4.92 18.71
N LEU A 577 37.83 -4.57 19.94
CA LEU A 577 38.81 -3.54 20.29
C LEU A 577 39.92 -4.10 21.18
N LYS A 578 41.01 -3.35 21.26
CA LYS A 578 42.07 -3.50 22.26
C LYS A 578 42.37 -2.11 22.82
N ALA A 579 41.41 -1.55 23.54
CA ALA A 579 41.51 -0.22 24.13
C ALA A 579 41.84 -0.32 25.62
N ALA A 580 42.60 0.64 26.13
CA ALA A 580 42.93 0.78 27.55
C ALA A 580 41.91 1.66 28.28
N PRO A 581 41.79 1.54 29.61
CA PRO A 581 41.04 2.51 30.42
C PRO A 581 41.52 3.94 30.16
N GLY A 582 40.58 4.86 29.95
CA GLY A 582 40.87 6.26 29.58
C GLY A 582 40.95 6.54 28.08
N ASP A 583 41.07 5.51 27.22
CA ASP A 583 41.09 5.68 25.77
C ASP A 583 39.78 6.29 25.24
N ARG A 584 39.91 7.15 24.23
CA ARG A 584 38.77 7.75 23.54
C ARG A 584 38.45 6.97 22.26
N VAL A 585 37.28 6.34 22.23
CA VAL A 585 36.75 5.64 21.06
C VAL A 585 35.78 6.56 20.32
N GLU A 586 35.94 6.68 19.00
CA GLU A 586 35.02 7.39 18.11
C GLU A 586 34.58 6.47 16.97
N CYS A 587 33.27 6.47 16.69
CA CYS A 587 32.72 5.82 15.50
C CYS A 587 32.35 6.88 14.46
N ARG A 588 32.79 6.70 13.22
CA ARG A 588 32.50 7.60 12.11
C ARG A 588 31.90 6.85 10.93
N VAL A 589 31.00 7.49 10.20
CA VAL A 589 30.55 7.02 8.89
C VAL A 589 31.73 7.10 7.92
N LEU A 590 32.11 5.99 7.29
CA LEU A 590 33.30 5.93 6.44
C LEU A 590 33.20 6.90 5.25
N LEU A 591 32.03 6.95 4.60
CA LEU A 591 31.79 7.78 3.42
C LEU A 591 31.83 9.29 3.73
N THR A 592 31.26 9.69 4.87
CA THR A 592 31.00 11.11 5.16
C THR A 592 31.88 11.67 6.27
N GLY A 593 32.65 10.83 6.96
CA GLY A 593 33.41 11.23 8.14
C GLY A 593 32.55 11.71 9.32
N GLN A 594 31.22 11.64 9.19
CA GLN A 594 30.23 12.03 10.19
C GLN A 594 30.46 11.23 11.47
N SER A 595 30.57 11.91 12.62
CA SER A 595 30.65 11.22 13.91
C SER A 595 29.30 10.60 14.26
N LEU A 596 29.30 9.32 14.63
CA LEU A 596 28.16 8.59 15.21
C LEU A 596 28.21 8.57 16.74
N GLY A 597 29.22 9.21 17.34
CA GLY A 597 29.38 9.31 18.78
C GLY A 597 30.81 9.05 19.23
N ARG A 598 31.08 9.47 20.48
CA ARG A 598 32.35 9.28 21.17
C ARG A 598 32.08 8.69 22.55
N CYS A 599 32.92 7.78 22.98
CA CYS A 599 32.93 7.24 24.33
C CYS A 599 34.36 7.24 24.87
N GLN A 600 34.49 7.37 26.19
CA GLN A 600 35.73 7.12 26.89
C GLN A 600 35.61 5.77 27.59
N ILE A 601 36.64 4.93 27.49
CA ILE A 601 36.68 3.66 28.22
C ILE A 601 36.79 3.99 29.71
N ALA A 602 35.85 3.48 30.51
CA ALA A 602 35.81 3.74 31.94
C ALA A 602 37.14 3.34 32.61
N VAL A 603 37.64 4.23 33.47
CA VAL A 603 38.76 3.93 34.36
C VAL A 603 38.21 3.15 35.54
N ASP A 604 38.67 1.92 35.75
CA ASP A 604 38.26 1.15 36.92
C ASP A 604 38.97 1.73 38.16
N GLU A 605 38.29 2.67 38.84
CA GLU A 605 38.83 3.37 40.02
C GLU A 605 39.17 2.42 41.19
N ARG A 606 38.67 1.16 41.17
CA ARG A 606 39.02 0.15 42.19
C ARG A 606 40.42 -0.43 42.01
N LEU A 607 40.95 -0.45 40.79
CA LEU A 607 42.32 -0.94 40.51
C LEU A 607 43.38 0.14 40.81
N SER A 608 43.01 1.42 40.77
CA SER A 608 43.91 2.54 41.07
C SER A 608 44.24 2.67 42.55
N GLN A 609 43.34 2.28 43.47
CA GLN A 609 43.61 2.28 44.91
C GLN A 609 44.41 1.07 45.39
N ALA A 610 44.50 -0.01 44.61
CA ALA A 610 45.29 -1.19 44.95
C ALA A 610 46.78 -1.08 44.54
N LEU A 611 47.16 0.00 43.84
CA LEU A 611 48.51 0.24 43.32
C LEU A 611 49.09 1.61 43.73
N ALA A 612 48.48 2.31 44.69
CA ALA A 612 49.14 3.44 45.34
C ALA A 612 50.19 2.89 46.35
N PRO A 613 51.47 3.31 46.26
CA PRO A 613 52.56 2.77 47.06
C PRO A 613 52.44 3.06 48.56
#